data_AF-A0A350CUC2-F1
#
_entry.id   AF-A0A350CUC2-F1
#
_cell.length_a   1.000
_cell.length_b   1.000
_cell.length_c   1.000
_cell.angle_alpha   90.00
_cell.angle_beta   90.00
_cell.angle_gamma   90.00
#
_symmetry.space_group_name_H-M   'P 1'
#
loop_
_entity.id
_entity.type
_entity.pdbx_description
1 polymer ?
#
loop_
_entity_poly.entity_id
_entity_poly.type
_entity_poly.pdbx_seq_one_letter_code
_entity_poly.pdbx_strand_id
1 'polypeptide(L)' 'MNVEEVDRYVAWPGQVTAYMIGMVRIVELRDKAKSELGAKFSLPAFHDMVLSAGSVPLDVLGQLVDGWIAKEKAKA' A
#
# COMPACT_ATOMS: atom_id res chain seq x y z
N MET A 1 12.80 -4.26 26.98
CA MET A 1 12.67 -5.16 25.83
C MET A 1 12.68 -6.57 26.39
N ASN A 2 11.61 -7.33 26.14
CA ASN A 2 11.45 -8.67 26.70
C ASN A 2 12.28 -9.67 25.88
N VAL A 3 12.94 -10.64 26.52
CA VAL A 3 13.88 -11.57 25.87
C VAL A 3 13.23 -12.37 24.73
N GLU A 4 11.93 -12.65 24.83
CA GLU A 4 11.13 -13.34 23.80
C GLU A 4 11.01 -12.58 22.46
N GLU A 5 11.05 -11.24 22.46
CA GLU A 5 11.00 -10.48 21.20
C GLU A 5 12.32 -10.58 20.44
N VAL A 6 13.44 -10.66 21.17
CA VAL A 6 14.80 -10.77 20.62
C VAL A 6 14.96 -12.12 19.91
N ASP A 7 14.54 -13.21 20.54
CA ASP A 7 14.61 -14.56 19.95
C ASP A 7 13.74 -14.68 18.69
N ARG A 8 12.58 -14.01 18.66
CA ARG A 8 11.73 -13.96 17.46
C ARG A 8 12.38 -13.21 16.29
N TYR A 9 13.09 -12.12 16.55
CA TYR A 9 13.80 -11.37 15.49
C TYR A 9 14.95 -12.17 14.88
N VAL A 10 15.60 -13.02 15.66
CA VAL A 10 16.66 -13.93 15.18
C VAL A 10 16.07 -15.11 14.41
N ALA A 11 14.94 -15.67 14.86
CA ALA A 11 14.32 -16.84 14.25
C ALA A 11 13.54 -16.55 12.94
N TRP A 12 13.02 -15.33 12.76
CA TRP A 12 12.25 -14.94 11.57
C TRP A 12 12.74 -13.61 10.96
N PRO A 13 13.89 -13.64 10.25
CA PRO A 13 14.46 -12.43 9.66
C PRO A 13 13.49 -11.82 8.64
N GLY A 14 13.15 -10.53 8.81
CA GLY A 14 12.34 -9.75 7.87
C GLY A 14 10.92 -9.38 8.32
N GLN A 15 10.48 -9.86 9.48
CA GLN A 15 9.09 -9.71 9.93
C GLN A 15 8.76 -8.27 10.38
N VAL A 16 9.72 -7.55 10.97
CA VAL A 16 9.57 -6.11 11.32
C VAL A 16 9.68 -5.23 10.08
N THR A 17 10.60 -5.56 9.16
CA THR A 17 10.77 -4.82 7.91
C THR A 17 9.54 -4.92 7.03
N ALA A 18 8.82 -6.05 7.02
CA ALA A 18 7.59 -6.21 6.24
C ALA A 18 6.49 -5.21 6.65
N TYR A 19 6.34 -4.91 7.95
CA TYR A 19 5.36 -3.93 8.44
C TYR A 19 5.69 -2.52 7.97
N MET A 20 6.94 -2.10 8.18
CA MET A 20 7.39 -0.76 7.78
C MET A 20 7.39 -0.61 6.25
N ILE A 21 7.88 -1.60 5.51
CA ILE A 21 7.91 -1.60 4.04
C ILE A 21 6.49 -1.55 3.47
N GLY A 22 5.56 -2.35 4.02
CA GLY A 22 4.17 -2.33 3.59
C GLY A 22 3.50 -0.97 3.80
N MET A 23 3.68 -0.37 4.97
CA MET A 23 3.14 0.95 5.28
C MET A 23 3.74 2.04 4.38
N VAL A 24 5.08 2.08 4.25
CA VAL A 24 5.77 3.04 3.37
C VAL A 24 5.25 2.91 1.94
N ARG A 25 5.11 1.68 1.45
CA ARG A 25 4.64 1.44 0.09
C ARG A 25 3.22 1.92 -0.14
N ILE A 26 2.31 1.70 0.81
CA ILE A 26 0.92 2.21 0.70
C ILE A 26 0.90 3.74 0.70
N VAL A 27 1.74 4.38 1.50
CA VAL A 27 1.87 5.85 1.52
C VAL A 27 2.39 6.39 0.18
N GLU A 28 3.43 5.78 -0.38
CA GLU A 28 3.96 6.14 -1.71
C GLU A 28 2.89 6.03 -2.80
N LEU A 29 2.12 4.93 -2.79
CA LEU A 29 1.06 4.69 -3.77
C LEU A 29 -0.07 5.71 -3.65
N ARG A 30 -0.42 6.10 -2.42
CA ARG A 30 -1.40 7.16 -2.17
C ARG A 30 -0.89 8.51 -2.69
N ASP A 31 0.36 8.84 -2.44
CA ASP A 31 0.93 10.12 -2.82
C ASP A 31 1.12 10.20 -4.36
N LYS A 32 1.48 9.09 -5.01
CA LYS A 32 1.40 8.92 -6.47
C LYS A 32 -0.02 9.18 -6.98
N ALA A 33 -1.03 8.52 -6.41
CA ALA A 33 -2.42 8.70 -6.83
C ALA A 33 -2.90 10.15 -6.67
N LYS A 34 -2.53 10.83 -5.57
CA LYS A 34 -2.82 12.26 -5.37
C LYS A 34 -2.20 13.13 -6.44
N SER A 35 -0.92 12.89 -6.77
CA SER A 35 -0.21 13.64 -7.82
C SER A 35 -0.83 13.44 -9.19
N GLU A 36 -1.24 12.20 -9.52
CA GLU A 36 -1.73 11.84 -10.85
C GLU A 36 -3.20 12.24 -11.09
N LEU A 37 -4.04 12.21 -10.05
CA LEU A 37 -5.47 12.51 -10.15
C LEU A 37 -5.81 13.96 -9.77
N GLY A 38 -4.96 14.64 -8.99
CA GLY A 38 -5.17 16.02 -8.57
C GLY A 38 -6.57 16.22 -7.96
N ALA A 39 -7.37 17.11 -8.53
CA ALA A 39 -8.74 17.39 -8.07
C ALA A 39 -9.70 16.19 -8.18
N LYS A 40 -9.39 15.19 -9.01
CA LYS A 40 -10.17 13.94 -9.11
C LYS A 40 -9.82 12.93 -8.02
N PHE A 41 -8.79 13.17 -7.21
CA PHE A 41 -8.39 12.24 -6.16
C PHE A 41 -9.44 12.20 -5.04
N SER A 42 -9.87 10.99 -4.70
CA SER A 42 -10.77 10.72 -3.56
C SER A 42 -10.08 9.75 -2.60
N LEU A 43 -9.83 10.20 -1.37
CA LEU A 43 -9.24 9.37 -0.32
C LEU A 43 -10.14 8.17 0.05
N PRO A 44 -11.48 8.32 0.19
CA PRO A 44 -12.36 7.17 0.37
C PRO A 44 -12.23 6.15 -0.77
N ALA A 45 -12.25 6.59 -2.03
CA ALA A 45 -12.14 5.67 -3.17
C ALA A 45 -10.79 4.95 -3.23
N PHE A 46 -9.70 5.63 -2.83
CA PHE A 46 -8.39 5.00 -2.70
C PHE A 46 -8.41 3.90 -1.63
N HIS A 47 -8.96 4.17 -0.45
CA HIS A 47 -9.08 3.16 0.61
C HIS A 47 -9.95 1.99 0.19
N ASP A 48 -11.09 2.25 -0.46
CA ASP A 48 -11.97 1.19 -0.96
C ASP A 48 -11.24 0.28 -1.94
N MET A 49 -10.47 0.84 -2.87
CA MET A 49 -9.69 0.06 -3.83
C MET A 49 -8.60 -0.77 -3.13
N VAL A 50 -7.84 -0.18 -2.22
CA VAL A 50 -6.77 -0.87 -1.49
C VAL A 50 -7.32 -1.99 -0.61
N LEU A 51 -8.43 -1.76 0.10
CA LEU A 51 -9.04 -2.76 0.98
C LEU A 51 -9.78 -3.86 0.20
N SER A 52 -10.39 -3.52 -0.93
CA SER A 52 -11.09 -4.50 -1.79
C SER A 52 -10.13 -5.45 -2.50
N ALA A 53 -8.86 -5.05 -2.69
CA ALA A 53 -7.83 -5.92 -3.25
C ALA A 53 -7.50 -7.12 -2.34
N GLY A 54 -7.79 -7.04 -1.04
CA GLY A 54 -7.42 -8.05 -0.07
C GLY A 54 -5.91 -8.11 0.19
N SER A 55 -5.43 -9.21 0.77
CA SER A 55 -4.01 -9.38 1.08
C SER A 55 -3.25 -9.82 -0.18
N VAL A 56 -2.67 -8.84 -0.89
CA VAL A 56 -1.90 -9.06 -2.12
C VAL A 56 -0.43 -8.65 -1.94
N PRO A 57 0.50 -9.21 -2.73
CA PRO A 57 1.88 -8.72 -2.78
C PRO A 57 1.94 -7.23 -3.12
N LEU A 58 2.92 -6.51 -2.57
CA LEU A 58 3.05 -5.06 -2.75
C LEU A 58 3.21 -4.63 -4.22
N ASP A 59 3.85 -5.45 -5.04
CA ASP A 59 3.99 -5.18 -6.48
C ASP A 59 2.64 -5.28 -7.20
N VAL A 60 1.82 -6.26 -6.82
CA VAL A 60 0.45 -6.43 -7.33
C VAL A 60 -0.42 -5.27 -6.88
N LEU A 61 -0.31 -4.85 -5.60
CA LEU A 61 -1.01 -3.66 -5.12
C LEU A 61 -0.65 -2.42 -5.94
N GLY A 62 0.63 -2.26 -6.29
CA GLY A 62 1.08 -1.17 -7.16
C GLY A 62 0.42 -1.19 -8.54
N GLN A 63 0.34 -2.36 -9.17
CA GLN A 63 -0.33 -2.53 -10.47
C GLN A 63 -1.83 -2.23 -10.39
N LEU A 64 -2.50 -2.64 -9.31
CA LEU A 64 -3.91 -2.36 -9.07
C LEU A 64 -4.17 -0.87 -8.90
N VAL A 65 -3.31 -0.17 -8.14
CA VAL A 65 -3.37 1.28 -7.98
C VAL A 65 -3.19 1.99 -9.33
N ASP A 66 -2.23 1.56 -10.13
CA ASP A 66 -1.96 2.16 -11.44
C ASP A 66 -3.15 1.96 -12.40
N GLY A 67 -3.73 0.75 -12.41
CA GLY A 67 -4.95 0.47 -13.17
C GLY A 67 -6.15 1.27 -12.69
N TRP A 68 -6.28 1.50 -11.39
CA TRP A 68 -7.33 2.34 -10.82
C TRP A 68 -7.14 3.82 -11.18
N ILE A 69 -5.92 4.37 -11.08
CA ILE A 69 -5.61 5.74 -11.51
C ILE A 69 -5.98 5.93 -12.99
N ALA A 70 -5.61 4.99 -13.86
CA ALA A 70 -5.96 5.06 -15.28
C ALA A 70 -7.48 5.10 -15.50
N LYS A 71 -8.24 4.30 -14.75
CA LYS A 71 -9.72 4.31 -14.80
C LYS A 71 -10.31 5.63 -14.31
N GLU A 72 -9.82 6.18 -13.19
CA GLU A 72 -10.31 7.46 -12.66
C GLU A 72 -9.96 8.65 -13.58
N LYS A 73 -8.81 8.61 -14.25
CA LYS A 73 -8.47 9.60 -15.28
C LYS A 73 -9.43 9.55 -16.47
N ALA A 74 -9.79 8.35 -16.91
CA ALA A 74 -10.70 8.11 -18.03
C ALA A 74 -12.17 8.41 -17.69
N LYS A 75 -12.53 8.50 -16.41
CA LYS A 75 -13.87 8.87 -15.96
C LYS A 75 -14.07 10.37 -16.18
N ALA A 76 -14.97 10.69 -17.11
CA ALA A 76 -15.34 12.06 -17.49
C ALA A 76 -16.11 12.75 -16.35
#